data_AF-A0A4V2I4M3-F1
#
_entry.id   AF-A0A4V2I4M3-F1
#
_cell.length_a   1.000
_cell.length_b   1.000
_cell.length_c   1.000
_cell.angle_alpha   90.00
_cell.angle_beta   90.00
_cell.angle_gamma   90.00
#
_symmetry.space_group_name_H-M   'P 1'
#
loop_
_entity.id
_entity.type
_entity.pdbx_description
1 polymer ?
#
loop_
_entity_poly.entity_id
_entity_poly.type
_entity_poly.pdbx_seq_one_letter_code
_entity_poly.pdbx_strand_id
1 'polypeptide(L)'
;MRESELEILEQYPIEAESTRKIRGAFFINTKEGTMLLKETKISDRRALLFYTLLCQLEESGKYVDTPILNSENKLVSTARDGSRYLLKKWYDGRECEVRREADVLMAAENLAHLHLDMKWRDICSVEEKQEIRPPAGRHLKEEMICHNRELKKVRAFVRKRVNKGTFEAMYLKSFEQMYEAGKAVEERLANSKYDELYKSSVEEGLLIHGDYNYHNVLLLPQKVVTTNFEHFRRDVQVLDLYYFLRKVMEKYHWSVVLGNEILSRYNSVRTLQKEELEYIALKIAYPEKFWKIVNAYYHSNKAWMPEKNVEKLELAVAQNQEKLRFLEVIFDFRL
;
A
#
# COMPACT_ATOMS: atom_id res chain seq x y z
N MET A 1 2.82 29.97 6.53
CA MET A 1 3.29 29.34 5.27
C MET A 1 4.53 30.09 4.81
N ARG A 2 5.42 29.45 4.03
CA ARG A 2 6.43 30.16 3.24
C ARG A 2 5.73 30.92 2.12
N GLU A 3 6.41 31.91 1.55
CA GLU A 3 5.92 32.74 0.44
C GLU A 3 5.45 31.88 -0.75
N SER A 4 6.20 30.83 -1.10
CA SER A 4 5.86 29.93 -2.21
C SER A 4 4.56 29.15 -1.99
N GLU A 5 4.16 28.85 -0.76
CA GLU A 5 2.90 28.15 -0.50
C GLU A 5 1.69 29.08 -0.49
N LEU A 6 1.87 30.34 -0.09
CA LEU A 6 0.83 31.38 -0.21
C LEU A 6 0.58 31.71 -1.68
N GLU A 7 1.65 31.88 -2.47
CA GLU A 7 1.57 32.06 -3.92
C GLU A 7 0.77 30.93 -4.59
N ILE A 8 0.99 29.68 -4.16
CA ILE A 8 0.28 28.53 -4.71
C ILE A 8 -1.18 28.54 -4.33
N LEU A 9 -1.51 28.94 -3.10
CA LEU A 9 -2.88 29.00 -2.62
C LEU A 9 -3.72 30.02 -3.42
N GLU A 10 -3.14 31.16 -3.78
CA GLU A 10 -3.78 32.21 -4.60
C GLU A 10 -4.13 31.73 -6.01
N GLN A 11 -3.53 30.64 -6.50
CA GLN A 11 -3.85 30.07 -7.80
C GLN A 11 -5.16 29.27 -7.80
N TYR A 12 -5.72 28.96 -6.63
CA TYR A 12 -6.95 28.17 -6.53
C TYR A 12 -8.17 29.08 -6.29
N PRO A 13 -9.35 28.71 -6.84
CA PRO A 13 -10.57 29.49 -6.69
C PRO A 13 -11.23 29.22 -5.33
N ILE A 14 -10.50 29.46 -4.23
CA ILE A 14 -10.96 29.19 -2.86
C ILE A 14 -10.68 30.37 -1.93
N GLU A 15 -11.52 30.51 -0.90
CA GLU A 15 -11.34 31.51 0.16
C GLU A 15 -10.88 30.79 1.44
N ALA A 16 -9.62 30.97 1.82
CA ALA A 16 -9.04 30.32 3.01
C ALA A 16 -9.42 31.10 4.29
N GLU A 17 -10.17 30.47 5.19
CA GLU A 17 -10.53 31.04 6.50
C GLU A 17 -9.41 30.85 7.53
N SER A 18 -8.77 29.67 7.50
CA SER A 18 -7.63 29.37 8.35
C SER A 18 -6.74 28.30 7.72
N THR A 19 -5.49 28.27 8.15
CA THR A 19 -4.52 27.27 7.69
C THR A 19 -3.75 26.67 8.85
N ARG A 20 -3.45 25.37 8.74
CA ARG A 20 -2.72 24.61 9.76
C ARG A 20 -1.62 23.79 9.10
N LYS A 21 -0.37 24.06 9.48
CA LYS A 21 0.79 23.29 9.02
C LYS A 21 0.81 21.91 9.66
N ILE A 22 1.05 20.89 8.84
CA ILE A 22 1.39 19.53 9.27
C ILE A 22 2.71 19.11 8.64
N ARG A 23 3.15 17.88 8.93
CA ARG A 23 4.41 17.35 8.39
C ARG A 23 4.29 17.16 6.88
N GLY A 24 4.86 18.09 6.11
CA GLY A 24 4.96 18.02 4.65
C GLY A 24 3.69 18.43 3.89
N ALA A 25 2.71 19.05 4.57
CA ALA A 25 1.48 19.54 3.96
C ALA A 25 0.82 20.63 4.82
N PHE A 26 -0.25 21.22 4.31
CA PHE A 26 -1.06 22.23 5.00
C PHE A 26 -2.54 21.89 4.88
N PHE A 27 -3.25 21.92 6.00
CA PHE A 27 -4.71 21.98 5.99
C PHE A 27 -5.14 23.42 5.72
N ILE A 28 -6.14 23.56 4.87
CA ILE A 28 -6.80 24.82 4.54
C ILE A 28 -8.28 24.62 4.82
N ASN A 29 -8.83 25.41 5.74
CA ASN A 29 -10.26 25.42 5.99
C ASN A 29 -10.90 26.50 5.11
N THR A 30 -11.93 26.11 4.37
CA THR A 30 -12.74 27.01 3.54
C THR A 30 -14.22 26.80 3.88
N LYS A 31 -15.09 27.65 3.34
CA LYS A 31 -16.54 27.51 3.49
C LYS A 31 -17.07 26.21 2.86
N GLU A 32 -16.39 25.69 1.84
CA GLU A 32 -16.72 24.46 1.12
C GLU A 32 -16.18 23.19 1.80
N GLY A 33 -15.35 23.33 2.84
CA GLY A 33 -14.80 22.23 3.63
C GLY A 33 -13.28 22.33 3.84
N THR A 34 -12.71 21.28 4.45
CA THR A 34 -11.26 21.20 4.65
C THR A 34 -10.58 20.67 3.39
N MET A 35 -9.43 21.26 3.06
CA MET A 35 -8.58 20.88 1.94
C MET A 35 -7.15 20.62 2.42
N LEU A 36 -6.41 19.82 1.66
CA LEU A 36 -5.00 19.51 1.92
C LEU A 36 -4.14 19.99 0.76
N LEU A 37 -3.26 20.95 1.02
CA LEU A 37 -2.21 21.36 0.09
C LEU A 37 -0.92 20.60 0.40
N LYS A 38 -0.44 19.82 -0.58
CA LYS A 38 0.74 18.96 -0.42
C LYS A 38 1.70 19.15 -1.58
N GLU A 39 2.99 19.28 -1.26
CA GLU A 39 4.05 19.25 -2.27
C GLU A 39 4.09 17.86 -2.93
N THR A 40 4.20 17.82 -4.25
CA THR A 40 4.12 16.59 -5.01
C THR A 40 5.21 16.47 -6.06
N LYS A 41 5.61 15.23 -6.33
CA LYS A 41 6.56 14.88 -7.40
C LYS A 41 5.88 14.14 -8.55
N ILE A 42 4.56 14.00 -8.52
CA ILE A 42 3.83 13.31 -9.59
C ILE A 42 3.92 14.10 -10.90
N SER A 43 3.98 13.39 -12.02
CA SER A 43 3.90 14.03 -13.35
C SER A 43 2.47 14.46 -13.65
N ASP A 44 2.27 15.40 -14.59
CA ASP A 44 0.93 15.85 -14.99
C ASP A 44 0.09 14.69 -15.54
N ARG A 45 0.72 13.80 -16.32
CA ARG A 45 0.10 12.55 -16.79
C ARG A 45 -0.41 11.69 -15.63
N ARG A 46 0.37 11.57 -14.55
CA ARG A 46 -0.03 10.79 -13.37
C ARG A 46 -1.12 11.51 -12.57
N ALA A 47 -1.07 12.84 -12.48
CA ALA A 47 -2.11 13.64 -11.84
C ALA A 47 -3.46 13.47 -12.57
N LEU A 48 -3.46 13.47 -13.92
CA LEU A 48 -4.67 13.23 -14.71
C LEU A 48 -5.29 11.86 -14.43
N LEU A 49 -4.48 10.80 -14.49
CA LEU A 49 -4.92 9.44 -14.16
C LEU A 49 -5.51 9.34 -12.75
N PHE A 50 -4.86 9.98 -11.78
CA PHE A 50 -5.30 10.06 -10.38
C PHE A 50 -6.65 10.77 -10.27
N TYR A 51 -6.79 11.94 -10.90
CA TYR A 51 -8.02 12.72 -10.91
C TYR A 51 -9.19 11.95 -11.54
N THR A 52 -9.00 11.32 -12.71
CA THR A 52 -10.05 10.52 -13.35
C THR A 52 -10.57 9.41 -12.44
N LEU A 53 -9.66 8.65 -11.83
CA LEU A 53 -10.07 7.57 -10.93
C LEU A 53 -10.86 8.11 -9.73
N LEU A 54 -10.37 9.18 -9.09
CA LEU A 54 -11.02 9.70 -7.89
C LEU A 54 -12.37 10.35 -8.19
N CYS A 55 -12.54 11.00 -9.34
CA CYS A 55 -13.86 11.46 -9.79
C CYS A 55 -14.82 10.28 -10.01
N GLN A 56 -14.38 9.19 -10.67
CA GLN A 56 -15.21 8.00 -10.85
C GLN A 56 -15.65 7.39 -9.50
N LEU A 57 -14.73 7.32 -8.53
CA LEU A 57 -15.04 6.80 -7.20
C LEU A 57 -15.98 7.74 -6.44
N GLU A 58 -15.83 9.06 -6.57
CA GLU A 58 -16.72 10.04 -5.96
C GLU A 58 -18.13 9.98 -6.58
N GLU A 59 -18.24 9.81 -7.90
CA GLU A 59 -19.50 9.59 -8.61
C GLU A 59 -20.22 8.30 -8.19
N SER A 60 -19.48 7.25 -7.83
CA SER A 60 -20.05 6.01 -7.26
C SER A 60 -20.35 6.10 -5.76
N GLY A 61 -20.20 7.28 -5.16
CA GLY A 61 -20.54 7.55 -3.76
C GLY A 61 -19.45 7.22 -2.76
N LYS A 62 -18.20 6.98 -3.20
CA LYS A 62 -17.05 6.83 -2.28
C LYS A 62 -16.54 8.19 -1.81
N TYR A 63 -16.01 8.22 -0.60
CA TYR A 63 -15.34 9.38 -0.06
C TYR A 63 -13.83 9.24 -0.22
N VAL A 64 -13.24 10.05 -1.10
CA VAL A 64 -11.81 10.01 -1.47
C VAL A 64 -11.20 11.42 -1.55
N ASP A 65 -9.86 11.50 -1.49
CA ASP A 65 -9.09 12.76 -1.50
C ASP A 65 -8.90 13.36 -2.91
N THR A 66 -10.00 13.59 -3.63
CA THR A 66 -10.00 14.10 -5.03
C THR A 66 -9.23 15.42 -5.16
N PRO A 67 -8.33 15.57 -6.15
CA PRO A 67 -7.70 16.85 -6.48
C PRO A 67 -8.72 17.94 -6.81
N ILE A 68 -8.36 19.17 -6.49
CA ILE A 68 -9.08 20.37 -6.86
C ILE A 68 -8.30 21.04 -8.00
N LEU A 69 -9.01 21.49 -9.03
CA LEU A 69 -8.41 22.24 -10.13
C LEU A 69 -8.09 23.66 -9.68
N ASN A 70 -6.97 24.20 -10.15
CA ASN A 70 -6.66 25.61 -9.98
C ASN A 70 -7.50 26.49 -10.94
N SER A 71 -7.38 27.82 -10.82
CA SER A 71 -8.14 28.78 -11.63
C SER A 71 -7.85 28.70 -13.13
N GLU A 72 -6.77 28.04 -13.54
CA GLU A 72 -6.42 27.75 -14.93
C GLU A 72 -6.85 26.34 -15.40
N ASN A 73 -7.68 25.64 -14.61
CA ASN A 73 -8.10 24.25 -14.86
C ASN A 73 -6.94 23.24 -14.89
N LYS A 74 -5.86 23.48 -14.13
CA LYS A 74 -4.74 22.54 -13.98
C LYS A 74 -4.81 21.82 -12.64
N LEU A 75 -4.40 20.55 -12.64
CA LEU A 75 -4.34 19.69 -11.44
C LEU A 75 -3.11 19.93 -10.56
N VAL A 76 -2.03 20.44 -11.16
CA VAL A 76 -0.76 20.69 -10.48
C VAL A 76 -0.40 22.16 -10.66
N SER A 77 -0.16 22.84 -9.55
CA SER A 77 0.32 24.21 -9.50
C SER A 77 1.83 24.21 -9.24
N THR A 78 2.56 25.12 -9.89
CA THR A 78 4.02 25.23 -9.76
C THR A 78 4.39 26.60 -9.22
N ALA A 79 5.19 26.63 -8.16
CA ALA A 79 5.69 27.87 -7.56
C ALA A 79 6.90 28.39 -8.36
N ARG A 80 7.30 29.65 -8.14
CA ARG A 80 8.46 30.25 -8.83
C ARG A 80 9.78 29.51 -8.61
N ASP A 81 9.94 28.89 -7.44
CA ASP A 81 11.12 28.08 -7.10
C ASP A 81 11.13 26.70 -7.77
N GLY A 82 10.11 26.38 -8.58
CA GLY A 82 9.94 25.11 -9.28
C GLY A 82 9.27 24.02 -8.45
N SER A 83 8.96 24.27 -7.17
CA SER A 83 8.22 23.33 -6.32
C SER A 83 6.80 23.15 -6.86
N ARG A 84 6.31 21.91 -6.86
CA ARG A 84 5.01 21.54 -7.41
C ARG A 84 4.06 21.10 -6.31
N TYR A 85 2.81 21.50 -6.41
CA TYR A 85 1.80 21.29 -5.38
C TYR A 85 0.50 20.79 -5.99
N LEU A 86 -0.24 20.04 -5.17
CA LEU A 86 -1.57 19.58 -5.48
C LEU A 86 -2.47 19.87 -4.28
N LEU A 87 -3.61 20.50 -4.54
CA LEU A 87 -4.67 20.72 -3.56
C LEU A 87 -5.71 19.60 -3.67
N LYS A 88 -6.09 19.01 -2.55
CA LYS A 88 -7.07 17.91 -2.47
C LYS A 88 -8.21 18.26 -1.53
N LYS A 89 -9.38 17.68 -1.78
CA LYS A 89 -10.42 17.55 -0.76
C LYS A 89 -9.86 16.79 0.45
N TRP A 90 -10.26 17.20 1.65
CA TRP A 90 -9.89 16.51 2.88
C TRP A 90 -11.11 16.35 3.80
N TYR A 91 -11.03 15.37 4.71
CA TYR A 91 -12.10 15.02 5.62
C TYR A 91 -11.59 15.05 7.05
N ASP A 92 -12.33 15.75 7.93
CA ASP A 92 -12.02 15.78 9.36
C ASP A 92 -12.58 14.51 10.04
N GLY A 93 -11.87 13.40 9.82
CA GLY A 93 -12.19 12.09 10.39
C GLY A 93 -11.04 11.55 11.23
N ARG A 94 -11.36 10.62 12.14
CA ARG A 94 -10.36 9.92 12.95
C ARG A 94 -9.66 8.86 12.10
N GLU A 95 -8.33 8.79 12.11
CA GLU A 95 -7.62 7.66 11.52
C GLU A 95 -8.10 6.32 12.11
N CYS A 96 -8.19 5.28 11.28
CA CYS A 96 -8.49 3.91 11.70
C CYS A 96 -7.46 3.49 12.75
N GLU A 97 -7.91 3.19 13.96
CA GLU A 97 -7.04 2.79 15.04
C GLU A 97 -6.84 1.28 14.97
N VAL A 98 -5.63 0.86 14.55
CA VAL A 98 -5.32 -0.56 14.36
C VAL A 98 -5.61 -1.41 15.61
N ARG A 99 -5.54 -0.84 16.82
CA ARG A 99 -5.81 -1.54 18.09
C ARG A 99 -7.31 -1.71 18.42
N ARG A 100 -8.21 -1.16 17.60
CA ARG A 100 -9.66 -1.32 17.74
C ARG A 100 -10.16 -2.23 16.64
N GLU A 101 -10.59 -3.43 17.00
CA GLU A 101 -11.07 -4.42 16.03
C GLU A 101 -12.23 -3.90 15.18
N ALA A 102 -13.18 -3.17 15.78
CA ALA A 102 -14.28 -2.54 15.04
C ALA A 102 -13.80 -1.63 13.89
N ASP A 103 -12.75 -0.84 14.11
CA ASP A 103 -12.17 0.03 13.08
C ASP A 103 -11.56 -0.78 11.94
N VAL A 104 -10.83 -1.83 12.31
CA VAL A 104 -10.18 -2.75 11.37
C VAL A 104 -11.21 -3.46 10.49
N LEU A 105 -12.31 -3.91 11.08
CA LEU A 105 -13.39 -4.57 10.33
C LEU A 105 -14.11 -3.59 9.40
N MET A 106 -14.38 -2.35 9.84
CA MET A 106 -14.93 -1.29 8.98
C MET A 106 -13.99 -0.96 7.80
N ALA A 107 -12.68 -0.91 8.04
CA ALA A 107 -11.69 -0.68 6.99
C ALA A 107 -11.65 -1.84 5.97
N ALA A 108 -11.71 -3.10 6.43
CA ALA A 108 -11.76 -4.26 5.56
C ALA A 108 -13.01 -4.29 4.66
N GLU A 109 -14.17 -3.96 5.24
CA GLU A 109 -15.44 -3.84 4.52
C GLU A 109 -15.41 -2.69 3.50
N ASN A 110 -14.89 -1.52 3.91
CA ASN A 110 -14.70 -0.38 3.00
C ASN A 110 -13.76 -0.71 1.84
N LEU A 111 -12.68 -1.48 2.07
CA LEU A 111 -11.79 -1.91 0.99
C LEU A 111 -12.52 -2.78 -0.04
N ALA A 112 -13.40 -3.68 0.39
CA ALA A 112 -14.19 -4.49 -0.52
C ALA A 112 -15.14 -3.62 -1.36
N HIS A 113 -15.82 -2.67 -0.72
CA HIS A 113 -16.65 -1.69 -1.44
C HIS A 113 -15.85 -0.85 -2.42
N LEU A 114 -14.63 -0.45 -2.07
CA LEU A 114 -13.75 0.30 -2.94
C LEU A 114 -13.36 -0.54 -4.16
N HIS A 115 -12.98 -1.80 -3.96
CA HIS A 115 -12.58 -2.71 -5.05
C HIS A 115 -13.69 -3.02 -6.05
N LEU A 116 -14.97 -2.95 -5.68
CA LEU A 116 -16.08 -3.07 -6.64
C LEU A 116 -16.04 -1.96 -7.70
N ASP A 117 -15.57 -0.77 -7.35
CA ASP A 117 -15.53 0.41 -8.24
C ASP A 117 -14.12 0.75 -8.76
N MET A 118 -13.08 0.14 -8.20
CA MET A 118 -11.68 0.28 -8.64
C MET A 118 -11.40 -0.55 -9.90
N LYS A 119 -12.02 -0.16 -11.00
CA LYS A 119 -11.79 -0.68 -12.34
C LYS A 119 -11.57 0.50 -13.29
N TRP A 120 -10.45 0.48 -14.02
CA TRP A 120 -10.14 1.49 -15.01
C TRP A 120 -11.09 1.37 -16.20
N ARG A 121 -11.71 2.50 -16.56
CA ARG A 121 -12.53 2.62 -17.76
C ARG A 121 -11.74 3.47 -18.75
N ASP A 122 -11.53 2.94 -19.96
CA ASP A 122 -10.74 3.66 -20.95
C ASP A 122 -11.36 5.02 -21.26
N ILE A 123 -10.51 6.04 -21.21
CA ILE A 123 -10.86 7.38 -21.67
C ILE A 123 -10.47 7.42 -23.14
N CYS A 124 -11.45 7.44 -24.05
CA CYS A 124 -11.19 7.76 -25.44
C CYS A 124 -10.91 9.27 -25.53
N SER A 125 -9.66 9.71 -25.40
CA SER A 125 -9.29 11.05 -25.84
C SER A 125 -9.23 11.05 -27.37
N VAL A 126 -10.01 11.92 -28.00
CA VAL A 126 -10.17 11.99 -29.46
C VAL A 126 -8.90 12.54 -30.14
N GLU A 127 -8.01 13.16 -29.37
CA GLU A 127 -6.92 14.00 -29.88
C GLU A 127 -5.52 13.39 -29.73
N GLU A 128 -5.34 12.34 -28.93
CA GLU A 128 -4.05 11.68 -28.76
C GLU A 128 -4.20 10.16 -28.89
N LYS A 129 -3.59 9.59 -29.94
CA LYS A 129 -3.52 8.13 -30.18
C LYS A 129 -2.74 7.34 -29.10
N GLN A 130 -2.53 7.90 -27.91
CA GLN A 130 -1.92 7.20 -26.78
C GLN A 130 -3.00 6.92 -25.73
N GLU A 131 -3.37 5.65 -25.58
CA GLU A 131 -4.19 5.20 -24.46
C GLU A 131 -3.47 5.54 -23.14
N ILE A 132 -3.96 6.55 -22.41
CA ILE A 132 -3.44 6.89 -21.09
C ILE A 132 -4.06 5.90 -20.10
N ARG A 133 -3.33 4.82 -19.79
CA ARG A 133 -3.72 3.83 -18.78
C ARG A 133 -2.81 3.88 -17.55
N PRO A 134 -3.33 3.54 -16.35
CA PRO A 134 -2.48 3.30 -15.19
C PRO A 134 -1.44 2.22 -15.47
N PRO A 135 -0.24 2.32 -14.89
CA PRO A 135 0.78 1.28 -15.05
C PRO A 135 0.27 -0.06 -14.48
N ALA A 136 0.78 -1.16 -15.02
CA ALA A 136 0.60 -2.47 -14.40
C ALA A 136 1.61 -2.65 -13.25
N GLY A 137 1.23 -3.44 -12.25
CA GLY A 137 2.10 -3.87 -11.17
C GLY A 137 3.28 -4.72 -11.65
N ARG A 138 4.11 -5.13 -10.71
CA ARG A 138 5.17 -6.10 -10.99
C ARG A 138 4.63 -7.50 -10.85
N HIS A 139 5.01 -8.40 -11.75
CA HIS A 139 4.62 -9.80 -11.68
C HIS A 139 5.21 -10.47 -10.43
N LEU A 140 4.39 -11.19 -9.66
CA LEU A 140 4.77 -11.73 -8.36
C LEU A 140 5.87 -12.79 -8.47
N LYS A 141 5.86 -13.62 -9.51
CA LYS A 141 6.93 -14.63 -9.72
C LYS A 141 8.30 -13.94 -9.83
N GLU A 142 8.38 -12.87 -10.60
CA GLU A 142 9.62 -12.10 -10.78
C GLU A 142 10.05 -11.40 -9.49
N GLU A 143 9.09 -10.88 -8.74
CA GLU A 143 9.32 -10.29 -7.42
C GLU A 143 9.97 -11.32 -6.48
N MET A 144 9.39 -12.53 -6.37
CA MET A 144 9.87 -13.58 -5.48
C MET A 144 11.24 -14.13 -5.86
N ILE A 145 11.48 -14.38 -7.15
CA ILE A 145 12.80 -14.79 -7.66
C ILE A 145 13.87 -13.73 -7.30
N CYS A 146 13.55 -12.45 -7.50
CA CYS A 146 14.46 -11.35 -7.18
C CYS A 146 14.76 -11.29 -5.69
N HIS A 147 13.74 -11.33 -4.84
CA HIS A 147 13.90 -11.29 -3.39
C HIS A 147 14.71 -12.50 -2.87
N ASN A 148 14.46 -13.71 -3.39
CA ASN A 148 15.23 -14.91 -3.04
C ASN A 148 16.71 -14.80 -3.44
N ARG A 149 17.00 -14.20 -4.61
CA ARG A 149 18.37 -13.89 -5.05
C ARG A 149 19.03 -12.87 -4.12
N GLU A 150 18.31 -11.84 -3.70
CA GLU A 150 18.81 -10.83 -2.76
C GLU A 150 19.13 -11.45 -1.39
N LEU A 151 18.27 -12.30 -0.84
CA LEU A 151 18.55 -13.04 0.40
C LEU A 151 19.88 -13.80 0.31
N LYS A 152 20.13 -14.52 -0.80
CA LYS A 152 21.40 -15.21 -1.06
C LYS A 152 22.59 -14.24 -1.12
N LYS A 153 22.43 -13.07 -1.76
CA LYS A 153 23.48 -12.04 -1.82
C LYS A 153 23.82 -11.51 -0.42
N VAL A 154 22.80 -11.19 0.39
CA VAL A 154 23.00 -10.72 1.77
C VAL A 154 23.72 -11.79 2.59
N ARG A 155 23.39 -13.08 2.41
CA ARG A 155 24.07 -14.19 3.09
C ARG A 155 25.55 -14.26 2.75
N ALA A 156 25.88 -14.18 1.46
CA ALA A 156 27.26 -14.19 1.01
C ALA A 156 28.05 -12.99 1.57
N PHE A 157 27.42 -11.81 1.62
CA PHE A 157 28.00 -10.61 2.22
C PHE A 157 28.26 -10.76 3.72
N VAL A 158 27.25 -11.17 4.50
CA VAL A 158 27.37 -11.31 5.97
C VAL A 158 28.39 -12.38 6.35
N ARG A 159 28.47 -13.50 5.62
CA ARG A 159 29.48 -14.54 5.88
C ARG A 159 30.92 -14.03 5.77
N LYS A 160 31.18 -13.16 4.79
CA LYS A 160 32.51 -12.58 4.52
C LYS A 160 32.92 -11.51 5.53
N ARG A 161 32.00 -10.96 6.33
CA ARG A 161 32.35 -9.96 7.35
C ARG A 161 33.19 -10.58 8.46
N VAL A 162 34.27 -9.90 8.84
CA VAL A 162 35.16 -10.29 9.94
C VAL A 162 34.43 -10.15 11.28
N ASN A 163 33.90 -8.96 11.54
CA ASN A 163 33.12 -8.69 12.75
C ASN A 163 31.64 -9.00 12.51
N LYS A 164 31.08 -9.87 13.33
CA LYS A 164 29.65 -10.22 13.32
C LYS A 164 29.06 -9.80 14.66
N GLY A 165 28.12 -8.84 14.62
CA GLY A 165 27.36 -8.44 15.78
C GLY A 165 26.10 -9.29 15.96
N THR A 166 25.24 -8.86 16.88
CA THR A 166 23.97 -9.54 17.18
C THR A 166 23.09 -9.70 15.95
N PHE A 167 23.03 -8.68 15.09
CA PHE A 167 22.25 -8.74 13.84
C PHE A 167 22.73 -9.86 12.91
N GLU A 168 24.04 -9.89 12.62
CA GLU A 168 24.63 -10.87 11.70
C GLU A 168 24.47 -12.30 12.23
N ALA A 169 24.71 -12.52 13.52
CA ALA A 169 24.54 -13.83 14.15
C ALA A 169 23.10 -14.35 14.04
N MET A 170 22.13 -13.48 14.32
CA MET A 170 20.71 -13.81 14.26
C MET A 170 20.21 -14.07 12.84
N TYR A 171 20.64 -13.23 11.90
CA TYR A 171 20.34 -13.40 10.49
C TYR A 171 20.85 -14.75 9.98
N LEU A 172 22.10 -15.10 10.27
CA LEU A 172 22.68 -16.37 9.85
C LEU A 172 21.97 -17.58 10.49
N LYS A 173 21.61 -17.47 11.77
CA LYS A 173 20.85 -18.51 12.49
C LYS A 173 19.47 -18.75 11.87
N SER A 174 18.79 -17.69 11.43
CA SER A 174 17.41 -17.75 10.93
C SER A 174 17.32 -17.88 9.41
N PHE A 175 18.45 -17.78 8.70
CA PHE A 175 18.48 -17.72 7.24
C PHE A 175 17.83 -18.93 6.60
N GLU A 176 18.23 -20.15 6.98
CA GLU A 176 17.77 -21.35 6.27
C GLU A 176 16.25 -21.50 6.35
N GLN A 177 15.68 -21.37 7.55
CA GLN A 177 14.23 -21.42 7.73
C GLN A 177 13.49 -20.41 6.85
N MET A 178 13.95 -19.16 6.82
CA MET A 178 13.30 -18.11 6.03
C MET A 178 13.50 -18.33 4.53
N TYR A 179 14.70 -18.73 4.12
CA TYR A 179 15.03 -18.93 2.72
C TYR A 179 14.30 -20.14 2.12
N GLU A 180 14.20 -21.25 2.84
CA GLU A 180 13.41 -22.42 2.44
C GLU A 180 11.93 -22.05 2.28
N ALA A 181 11.36 -21.26 3.20
CA ALA A 181 9.99 -20.75 3.03
C ALA A 181 9.84 -19.89 1.76
N GLY A 182 10.83 -19.03 1.46
CA GLY A 182 10.84 -18.23 0.24
C GLY A 182 10.92 -19.07 -1.04
N LYS A 183 11.69 -20.17 -1.04
CA LYS A 183 11.76 -21.12 -2.17
C LYS A 183 10.46 -21.90 -2.33
N ALA A 184 9.88 -22.41 -1.25
CA ALA A 184 8.62 -23.14 -1.29
C ALA A 184 7.49 -22.27 -1.86
N VAL A 185 7.46 -20.97 -1.51
CA VAL A 185 6.54 -20.00 -2.13
C VAL A 185 6.83 -19.81 -3.62
N GLU A 186 8.10 -19.68 -4.03
CA GLU A 186 8.48 -19.56 -5.44
C GLU A 186 8.02 -20.79 -6.26
N GLU A 187 8.27 -21.99 -5.75
CA GLU A 187 7.88 -23.26 -6.37
C GLU A 187 6.36 -23.43 -6.45
N ARG A 188 5.63 -23.12 -5.37
CA ARG A 188 4.16 -23.20 -5.37
C ARG A 188 3.55 -22.16 -6.29
N LEU A 189 4.08 -20.94 -6.30
CA LEU A 189 3.61 -19.89 -7.20
C LEU A 189 3.81 -20.28 -8.66
N ALA A 190 4.93 -20.93 -9.01
CA ALA A 190 5.20 -21.45 -10.35
C ALA A 190 4.12 -22.44 -10.84
N ASN A 191 3.56 -23.25 -9.93
CA ASN A 191 2.53 -24.25 -10.20
C ASN A 191 1.08 -23.77 -9.92
N SER A 192 0.90 -22.51 -9.52
CA SER A 192 -0.42 -21.93 -9.23
C SER A 192 -1.05 -21.29 -10.47
N LYS A 193 -2.32 -20.92 -10.37
CA LYS A 193 -3.04 -20.13 -11.39
C LYS A 193 -2.76 -18.62 -11.33
N TYR A 194 -1.71 -18.19 -10.64
CA TYR A 194 -1.41 -16.78 -10.48
C TYR A 194 -1.26 -16.03 -11.81
N ASP A 195 -0.63 -16.63 -12.82
CA ASP A 195 -0.38 -15.95 -14.10
C ASP A 195 -1.71 -15.60 -14.79
N GLU A 196 -2.70 -16.49 -14.74
CA GLU A 196 -4.05 -16.26 -15.26
C GLU A 196 -4.77 -15.16 -14.47
N LEU A 197 -4.69 -15.21 -13.14
CA LEU A 197 -5.28 -14.20 -12.25
C LEU A 197 -4.68 -12.81 -12.48
N TYR A 198 -3.37 -12.72 -12.62
CA TYR A 198 -2.67 -11.46 -12.86
C TYR A 198 -2.99 -10.90 -14.24
N LYS A 199 -2.92 -11.75 -15.28
CA LYS A 199 -3.21 -11.34 -16.66
C LYS A 199 -4.65 -10.82 -16.79
N SER A 200 -5.63 -11.58 -16.31
CA SER A 200 -7.05 -11.16 -16.31
C SER A 200 -7.25 -9.85 -15.55
N SER A 201 -6.67 -9.72 -14.35
CA SER A 201 -6.78 -8.48 -13.56
C SER A 201 -6.25 -7.25 -14.32
N VAL A 202 -5.10 -7.39 -15.00
CA VAL A 202 -4.46 -6.29 -15.75
C VAL A 202 -5.21 -5.97 -17.04
N GLU A 203 -5.72 -6.98 -17.74
CA GLU A 203 -6.49 -6.85 -19.00
C GLU A 203 -7.88 -6.27 -18.75
N GLU A 204 -8.56 -6.69 -17.68
CA GLU A 204 -9.83 -6.11 -17.24
C GLU A 204 -9.67 -4.70 -16.65
N GLY A 205 -8.42 -4.25 -16.42
CA GLY A 205 -8.16 -2.95 -15.85
C GLY A 205 -8.51 -2.84 -14.37
N LEU A 206 -8.51 -3.94 -13.61
CA LEU A 206 -8.72 -3.90 -12.16
C LEU A 206 -7.60 -3.10 -11.49
N LEU A 207 -7.97 -2.25 -10.54
CA LEU A 207 -7.06 -1.35 -9.84
C LEU A 207 -6.96 -1.70 -8.37
N ILE A 208 -5.77 -1.48 -7.83
CA ILE A 208 -5.49 -1.42 -6.40
C ILE A 208 -5.19 0.01 -5.98
N HIS A 209 -5.41 0.32 -4.71
CA HIS A 209 -4.91 1.50 -4.02
C HIS A 209 -3.39 1.48 -3.93
N GLY A 210 -2.80 0.32 -3.62
CA GLY A 210 -1.35 0.10 -3.60
C GLY A 210 -0.62 0.58 -2.34
N ASP A 211 -1.36 1.10 -1.36
CA ASP A 211 -0.88 1.38 0.01
C ASP A 211 -2.06 1.41 1.00
N TYR A 212 -3.02 0.50 0.84
CA TYR A 212 -4.19 0.47 1.73
C TYR A 212 -3.81 0.00 3.14
N ASN A 213 -3.60 0.93 4.06
CA ASN A 213 -3.29 0.67 5.47
C ASN A 213 -4.12 1.58 6.37
N TYR A 214 -4.14 1.30 7.68
CA TYR A 214 -5.00 1.98 8.64
C TYR A 214 -4.75 3.50 8.78
N HIS A 215 -3.60 4.04 8.34
CA HIS A 215 -3.38 5.50 8.29
C HIS A 215 -4.07 6.19 7.10
N ASN A 216 -4.39 5.42 6.05
CA ASN A 216 -5.03 5.90 4.84
C ASN A 216 -6.57 5.72 4.88
N VAL A 217 -7.11 5.36 6.04
CA VAL A 217 -8.54 5.16 6.28
C VAL A 217 -8.99 6.10 7.40
N LEU A 218 -9.89 7.03 7.07
CA LEU A 218 -10.48 7.94 8.04
C LEU A 218 -11.93 7.52 8.33
N LEU A 219 -12.27 7.47 9.61
CA LEU A 219 -13.57 7.08 10.11
C LEU A 219 -14.31 8.33 10.57
N LEU A 220 -15.49 8.55 9.98
CA LEU A 220 -16.46 9.56 10.36
C LEU A 220 -17.76 8.84 10.79
N PRO A 221 -18.67 9.50 11.54
CA PRO A 221 -19.83 8.83 12.13
C PRO A 221 -20.73 8.04 11.16
N GLN A 222 -20.78 8.40 9.87
CA GLN A 222 -21.55 7.68 8.85
C GLN A 222 -20.75 7.37 7.57
N LYS A 223 -19.43 7.61 7.57
CA LYS A 223 -18.62 7.56 6.35
C LYS A 223 -17.24 6.98 6.64
N VAL A 224 -16.75 6.17 5.73
CA VAL A 224 -15.34 5.76 5.69
C VAL A 224 -14.70 6.43 4.47
N VAL A 225 -13.60 7.13 4.71
CA VAL A 225 -12.85 7.86 3.68
C VAL A 225 -11.55 7.12 3.43
N THR A 226 -11.20 6.92 2.18
CA THR A 226 -9.88 6.41 1.79
C THR A 226 -9.05 7.54 1.20
N THR A 227 -7.78 7.67 1.59
CA THR A 227 -6.90 8.76 1.14
C THR A 227 -5.57 8.23 0.62
N ASN A 228 -4.80 9.06 -0.07
CA ASN A 228 -3.45 8.75 -0.55
C ASN A 228 -3.38 7.66 -1.65
N PHE A 229 -4.25 7.76 -2.67
CA PHE A 229 -4.21 6.88 -3.85
C PHE A 229 -2.97 7.05 -4.75
N GLU A 230 -1.89 7.71 -4.33
CA GLU A 230 -0.72 8.03 -5.17
C GLU A 230 -0.03 6.78 -5.75
N HIS A 231 -0.22 5.61 -5.12
CA HIS A 231 0.37 4.33 -5.50
C HIS A 231 -0.57 3.41 -6.31
N PHE A 232 -1.72 3.92 -6.73
CA PHE A 232 -2.72 3.11 -7.44
C PHE A 232 -2.19 2.61 -8.79
N ARG A 233 -2.56 1.40 -9.17
CA ARG A 233 -2.09 0.78 -10.41
C ARG A 233 -2.96 -0.41 -10.77
N ARG A 234 -2.81 -0.92 -11.99
CA ARG A 234 -3.44 -2.17 -12.40
C ARG A 234 -2.72 -3.35 -11.77
N ASP A 235 -3.43 -4.17 -11.02
CA ASP A 235 -2.87 -5.31 -10.29
C ASP A 235 -3.99 -6.23 -9.79
N VAL A 236 -3.63 -7.34 -9.14
CA VAL A 236 -4.60 -8.22 -8.46
C VAL A 236 -5.13 -7.50 -7.21
N GLN A 237 -6.44 -7.25 -7.14
CA GLN A 237 -7.06 -6.42 -6.09
C GLN A 237 -6.75 -6.89 -4.66
N VAL A 238 -6.75 -8.21 -4.43
CA VAL A 238 -6.46 -8.77 -3.12
C VAL A 238 -5.03 -8.52 -2.62
N LEU A 239 -4.16 -7.91 -3.43
CA LEU A 239 -2.88 -7.38 -2.96
C LEU A 239 -3.06 -6.31 -1.88
N ASP A 240 -4.06 -5.43 -1.98
CA ASP A 240 -4.37 -4.47 -0.92
C ASP A 240 -4.92 -5.16 0.33
N LEU A 241 -5.78 -6.17 0.16
CA LEU A 241 -6.33 -6.94 1.29
C LEU A 241 -5.21 -7.69 2.03
N TYR A 242 -4.31 -8.33 1.31
CA TYR A 242 -3.10 -8.94 1.87
C TYR A 242 -2.28 -7.90 2.66
N TYR A 243 -2.03 -6.73 2.05
CA TYR A 243 -1.19 -5.71 2.66
C TYR A 243 -1.80 -5.21 3.97
N PHE A 244 -3.10 -4.91 3.96
CA PHE A 244 -3.87 -4.52 5.13
C PHE A 244 -3.85 -5.62 6.20
N LEU A 245 -4.25 -6.85 5.83
CA LEU A 245 -4.32 -8.00 6.74
C LEU A 245 -2.98 -8.24 7.42
N ARG A 246 -1.87 -8.29 6.67
CA ARG A 246 -0.53 -8.48 7.24
C ARG A 246 -0.20 -7.38 8.26
N LYS A 247 -0.45 -6.11 7.92
CA LYS A 247 -0.15 -4.98 8.81
C LYS A 247 -0.92 -5.05 10.13
N VAL A 248 -2.17 -5.51 10.08
CA VAL A 248 -2.99 -5.76 11.27
C VAL A 248 -2.48 -6.98 12.03
N MET A 249 -2.29 -8.13 11.37
CA MET A 249 -1.86 -9.38 12.02
C MET A 249 -0.52 -9.26 12.75
N GLU A 250 0.41 -8.45 12.24
CA GLU A 250 1.67 -8.14 12.94
C GLU A 250 1.45 -7.47 14.31
N LYS A 251 0.32 -6.76 14.51
CA LYS A 251 -0.06 -6.11 15.78
C LYS A 251 -0.87 -7.02 16.71
N TYR A 252 -1.54 -8.03 16.16
CA TYR A 252 -2.41 -8.97 16.88
C TYR A 252 -1.82 -10.38 16.98
N HIS A 253 -0.50 -10.53 16.86
CA HIS A 253 0.18 -11.81 16.99
C HIS A 253 -0.45 -12.92 16.12
N TRP A 254 -0.83 -12.56 14.90
CA TRP A 254 -1.48 -13.45 13.93
C TRP A 254 -2.72 -14.17 14.48
N SER A 255 -3.56 -13.45 15.24
CA SER A 255 -4.85 -13.94 15.74
C SER A 255 -5.71 -14.52 14.60
N VAL A 256 -5.97 -15.82 14.69
CA VAL A 256 -6.82 -16.56 13.74
C VAL A 256 -8.25 -16.00 13.73
N VAL A 257 -8.80 -15.68 14.90
CA VAL A 257 -10.18 -15.18 15.03
C VAL A 257 -10.33 -13.86 14.28
N LEU A 258 -9.49 -12.87 14.59
CA LEU A 258 -9.55 -11.55 13.95
C LEU A 258 -9.25 -11.63 12.44
N GLY A 259 -8.25 -12.41 12.03
CA GLY A 259 -7.94 -12.55 10.61
C GLY A 259 -9.08 -13.21 9.82
N ASN A 260 -9.78 -14.19 10.40
CA ASN A 260 -10.99 -14.77 9.81
C ASN A 260 -12.11 -13.72 9.69
N GLU A 261 -12.32 -12.89 10.71
CA GLU A 261 -13.32 -11.83 10.66
C GLU A 261 -13.00 -10.77 9.59
N ILE A 262 -11.73 -10.36 9.44
CA ILE A 262 -11.29 -9.43 8.39
C ILE A 262 -11.61 -9.99 7.00
N LEU A 263 -11.20 -11.23 6.74
CA LEU A 263 -11.46 -11.90 5.46
C LEU A 263 -12.96 -12.07 5.21
N SER A 264 -13.72 -12.45 6.24
CA SER A 264 -15.18 -12.63 6.16
C SER A 264 -15.89 -11.31 5.86
N ARG A 265 -15.48 -10.21 6.51
CA ARG A 265 -16.03 -8.87 6.26
C ARG A 265 -15.79 -8.41 4.84
N TYR A 266 -14.56 -8.54 4.34
CA TYR A 266 -14.26 -8.24 2.95
C TYR A 266 -15.09 -9.13 2.00
N ASN A 267 -15.09 -10.45 2.24
CA ASN A 267 -15.78 -11.45 1.41
C ASN A 267 -17.30 -11.25 1.36
N SER A 268 -17.90 -10.70 2.42
CA SER A 268 -19.34 -10.42 2.48
C SER A 268 -19.81 -9.37 1.48
N VAL A 269 -18.90 -8.50 1.02
CA VAL A 269 -19.17 -7.44 0.04
C VAL A 269 -18.64 -7.82 -1.34
N ARG A 270 -17.40 -8.33 -1.41
CA ARG A 270 -16.78 -8.79 -2.65
C ARG A 270 -16.22 -10.20 -2.45
N THR A 271 -16.91 -11.18 -3.03
CA THR A 271 -16.53 -12.60 -2.94
C THR A 271 -15.09 -12.84 -3.40
N LEU A 272 -14.30 -13.49 -2.54
CA LEU A 272 -12.93 -13.91 -2.80
C LEU A 272 -12.93 -15.22 -3.60
N GLN A 273 -12.23 -15.21 -4.74
CA GLN A 273 -12.05 -16.43 -5.51
C GLN A 273 -10.97 -17.33 -4.89
N LYS A 274 -10.99 -18.62 -5.22
CA LYS A 274 -10.02 -19.60 -4.69
C LYS A 274 -8.57 -19.18 -5.04
N GLU A 275 -8.36 -18.72 -6.26
CA GLU A 275 -7.07 -18.23 -6.75
C GLU A 275 -6.61 -16.96 -6.00
N GLU A 276 -7.55 -16.10 -5.59
CA GLU A 276 -7.25 -14.92 -4.78
C GLU A 276 -6.85 -15.30 -3.35
N LEU A 277 -7.53 -16.29 -2.75
CA LEU A 277 -7.17 -16.82 -1.44
C LEU A 277 -5.77 -17.47 -1.45
N GLU A 278 -5.46 -18.26 -2.48
CA GLU A 278 -4.11 -18.81 -2.67
C GLU A 278 -3.06 -17.71 -2.87
N TYR A 279 -3.39 -16.65 -3.62
CA TYR A 279 -2.51 -15.49 -3.78
C TYR A 279 -2.21 -14.80 -2.44
N ILE A 280 -3.22 -14.55 -1.61
CA ILE A 280 -3.03 -13.98 -0.26
C ILE A 280 -2.16 -14.92 0.58
N ALA A 281 -2.44 -16.22 0.57
CA ALA A 281 -1.68 -17.21 1.34
C ALA A 281 -0.20 -17.24 0.92
N LEU A 282 0.10 -17.23 -0.39
CA LEU A 282 1.47 -17.17 -0.92
C LEU A 282 2.19 -15.88 -0.48
N LYS A 283 1.49 -14.73 -0.51
CA LYS A 283 2.07 -13.45 -0.05
C LYS A 283 2.37 -13.46 1.46
N ILE A 284 1.49 -14.02 2.28
CA ILE A 284 1.69 -14.15 3.73
C ILE A 284 2.83 -15.14 4.03
N ALA A 285 2.86 -16.28 3.34
CA ALA A 285 3.87 -17.31 3.50
C ALA A 285 5.28 -16.76 3.26
N TYR A 286 5.44 -15.89 2.26
CA TYR A 286 6.74 -15.28 1.97
C TYR A 286 7.29 -14.48 3.18
N PRO A 287 8.58 -14.59 3.50
CA PRO A 287 9.18 -13.87 4.63
C PRO A 287 9.48 -12.39 4.29
N GLU A 288 8.46 -11.64 3.84
CA GLU A 288 8.63 -10.27 3.31
C GLU A 288 9.27 -9.31 4.33
N LYS A 289 8.85 -9.36 5.60
CA LYS A 289 9.38 -8.50 6.67
C LYS A 289 10.86 -8.79 6.92
N PHE A 290 11.22 -10.07 6.99
CA PHE A 290 12.61 -10.51 7.12
C PHE A 290 13.44 -10.03 5.93
N TRP A 291 12.98 -10.26 4.69
CA TRP A 291 13.65 -9.79 3.48
C TRP A 291 13.85 -8.26 3.49
N LYS A 292 12.82 -7.46 3.82
CA LYS A 292 12.93 -5.99 3.90
C LYS A 292 13.99 -5.54 4.90
N ILE A 293 14.03 -6.14 6.09
CA ILE A 293 15.00 -5.78 7.13
C ILE A 293 16.43 -6.09 6.69
N VAL A 294 16.66 -7.28 6.13
CA VAL A 294 18.02 -7.70 5.74
C VAL A 294 18.50 -6.99 4.46
N ASN A 295 17.58 -6.67 3.54
CA ASN A 295 17.90 -5.90 2.35
C ASN A 295 18.22 -4.43 2.69
N ALA A 296 17.49 -3.84 3.63
CA ALA A 296 17.81 -2.51 4.16
C ALA A 296 19.17 -2.49 4.87
N TYR A 297 19.50 -3.55 5.62
CA TYR A 297 20.84 -3.73 6.21
C TYR A 297 21.93 -3.77 5.12
N TYR A 298 21.74 -4.57 4.06
CA TYR A 298 22.74 -4.73 2.99
C TYR A 298 23.05 -3.43 2.25
N HIS A 299 22.03 -2.58 2.04
CA HIS A 299 22.20 -1.28 1.39
C HIS A 299 22.60 -0.16 2.35
N SER A 300 22.66 -0.43 3.66
CA SER A 300 23.11 0.56 4.62
C SER A 300 24.64 0.61 4.64
N ASN A 301 25.22 1.75 4.28
CA ASN A 301 26.66 2.00 4.41
C ASN A 301 27.09 2.24 5.87
N LYS A 302 26.32 1.79 6.86
CA LYS A 302 26.58 2.07 8.26
C LYS A 302 27.55 1.05 8.84
N ALA A 303 28.59 1.54 9.49
CA ALA A 303 29.54 0.71 10.24
C ALA A 303 28.88 0.02 11.45
N TRP A 304 27.81 0.60 11.99
CA TRP A 304 27.06 0.10 13.15
C TRP A 304 25.56 -0.01 12.86
N MET A 305 24.95 -1.09 13.35
CA MET A 305 23.52 -1.33 13.21
C MET A 305 22.74 -0.81 14.40
N PRO A 306 21.70 0.03 14.18
CA PRO A 306 20.80 0.42 15.26
C PRO A 306 20.15 -0.80 15.93
N GLU A 307 20.09 -0.82 17.26
CA GLU A 307 19.43 -1.87 18.05
C GLU A 307 17.98 -2.13 17.59
N LYS A 308 17.26 -1.06 17.24
CA LYS A 308 15.90 -1.15 16.66
C LYS A 308 15.81 -2.05 15.42
N ASN A 309 16.88 -2.23 14.65
CA ASN A 309 16.87 -3.15 13.50
C ASN A 309 17.06 -4.61 13.94
N VAL A 310 17.78 -4.84 15.04
CA VAL A 310 17.92 -6.16 15.67
C VAL A 310 16.56 -6.58 16.24
N GLU A 311 15.90 -5.73 17.02
CA GLU A 311 14.56 -5.98 17.57
C GLU A 311 13.53 -6.30 16.48
N LYS A 312 13.59 -5.58 15.34
CA LYS A 312 12.70 -5.86 14.20
C LYS A 312 12.96 -7.23 13.59
N LEU A 313 14.23 -7.65 13.50
CA LEU A 313 14.61 -8.97 12.99
C LEU A 313 14.16 -10.07 13.95
N GLU A 314 14.39 -9.89 15.25
CA GLU A 314 13.91 -10.78 16.32
C GLU A 314 12.40 -10.99 16.21
N LEU A 315 11.65 -9.91 16.16
CA LEU A 315 10.19 -9.95 16.06
C LEU A 315 9.75 -10.68 14.78
N ALA A 316 10.39 -10.41 13.64
CA ALA A 316 10.06 -11.08 12.39
C ALA A 316 10.31 -12.59 12.43
N VAL A 317 11.35 -13.03 13.14
CA VAL A 317 11.67 -14.45 13.34
C VAL A 317 10.71 -15.09 14.34
N ALA A 318 10.47 -14.44 15.48
CA ALA A 318 9.57 -14.95 16.53
C ALA A 318 8.13 -15.13 16.03
N GLN A 319 7.60 -14.15 15.27
CA GLN A 319 6.24 -14.22 14.74
C GLN A 319 6.08 -15.22 13.58
N ASN A 320 7.16 -15.83 13.07
CA ASN A 320 7.07 -16.72 11.92
C ASN A 320 6.25 -17.99 12.24
N GLN A 321 6.35 -18.53 13.45
CA GLN A 321 5.55 -19.69 13.86
C GLN A 321 4.06 -19.36 13.97
N GLU A 322 3.73 -18.21 14.57
CA GLU A 322 2.33 -17.71 14.65
C GLU A 322 1.74 -17.54 13.25
N LYS A 323 2.52 -16.96 12.33
CA LYS A 323 2.16 -16.79 10.92
C LYS A 323 1.91 -18.11 10.19
N LEU A 324 2.76 -19.13 10.40
CA LEU A 324 2.58 -20.45 9.79
C LEU A 324 1.32 -21.14 10.31
N ARG A 325 1.05 -21.05 11.62
CA ARG A 325 -0.21 -21.55 12.20
C ARG A 325 -1.43 -20.82 11.61
N PHE A 326 -1.33 -19.51 11.46
CA PHE A 326 -2.39 -18.71 10.84
C PHE A 326 -2.69 -19.18 9.40
N LEU A 327 -1.66 -19.40 8.59
CA LEU A 327 -1.80 -19.93 7.23
C LEU A 327 -2.48 -21.30 7.20
N GLU A 328 -2.07 -22.20 8.07
CA GLU A 328 -2.62 -23.54 8.15
C GLU A 328 -4.12 -23.51 8.51
N VAL A 329 -4.52 -22.70 9.50
CA VAL A 329 -5.91 -22.68 9.97
C VAL A 329 -6.84 -21.91 9.03
N ILE A 330 -6.39 -20.79 8.46
CA ILE A 330 -7.25 -19.92 7.65
C ILE A 330 -7.30 -20.33 6.18
N PHE A 331 -6.19 -20.82 5.63
CA PHE A 331 -6.05 -21.08 4.20
C PHE A 331 -5.86 -22.56 3.85
N ASP A 332 -5.84 -23.47 4.85
CA ASP A 332 -5.41 -24.86 4.68
C ASP A 332 -4.06 -24.95 3.94
N PHE A 333 -3.16 -24.01 4.27
CA PHE A 333 -1.94 -23.77 3.52
C PHE A 333 -0.71 -24.22 4.32
N ARG A 334 -0.02 -25.23 3.80
CA ARG A 334 1.27 -25.73 4.32
C ARG A 334 2.35 -25.54 3.26
N LEU A 335 3.54 -25.14 3.72
CA LEU A 335 4.75 -24.98 2.91
C LEU A 335 5.58 -26.27 2.90
#